data_AF-A0A5E6N430-F1
#
_entry.id   AF-A0A5E6N430-F1
#
_cell.length_a   1.000
_cell.length_b   1.000
_cell.length_c   1.000
_cell.angle_alpha   90.00
_cell.angle_beta   90.00
_cell.angle_gamma   90.00
#
_symmetry.space_group_name_H-M   'P 1'
#
loop_
_entity.id
_entity.type
_entity.pdbx_description
1 polymer ?
#
loop_
_entity_poly.entity_id
_entity_poly.type
_entity_poly.pdbx_seq_one_letter_code
_entity_poly.pdbx_strand_id
1 'polypeptide(L)'
;MVKDCSKPQWKIVGDRLLELEIIQVAGEYGSLKLTDKAKPILQSAASVDMRATHFKLSKPSVVKKSAPPKYDVDEAIFESLRTLRSEIARETNMPAYIIF
;
A
#
# COMPACT_ATOMS: atom_id res chain seq x y z
N MET A 1 -19.54 -16.40 8.50
CA MET A 1 -19.22 -16.69 7.09
C MET A 1 -18.55 -15.47 6.48
N VAL A 2 -17.23 -15.44 6.39
CA VAL A 2 -16.48 -14.39 5.66
C VAL A 2 -15.50 -15.14 4.75
N LYS A 3 -16.00 -15.70 3.66
CA LYS A 3 -15.19 -16.56 2.77
C LYS A 3 -15.30 -16.24 1.28
N ASP A 4 -15.83 -15.07 0.92
CA ASP A 4 -16.14 -14.74 -0.47
C ASP A 4 -15.44 -13.47 -1.03
N CYS A 5 -14.54 -12.85 -0.27
CA CYS A 5 -13.76 -11.69 -0.75
C CYS A 5 -12.35 -12.10 -1.21
N SER A 6 -12.04 -11.81 -2.48
CA SER A 6 -10.68 -11.92 -3.03
C SER A 6 -9.74 -10.87 -2.41
N LYS A 7 -8.42 -11.12 -2.46
CA LYS A 7 -7.39 -10.15 -1.99
C LYS A 7 -7.64 -8.70 -2.45
N PRO A 8 -7.91 -8.42 -3.73
CA PRO A 8 -8.17 -7.05 -4.17
C PRO A 8 -9.49 -6.47 -3.63
N GLN A 9 -10.52 -7.29 -3.41
CA GLN A 9 -11.75 -6.84 -2.74
C GLN A 9 -11.50 -6.46 -1.29
N TRP A 10 -10.63 -7.18 -0.57
CA TRP A 10 -10.24 -6.80 0.79
C TRP A 10 -9.53 -5.45 0.87
N LYS A 11 -8.74 -5.10 -0.16
CA LYS A 11 -8.14 -3.77 -0.25
C LYS A 11 -9.20 -2.69 -0.35
N ILE A 12 -10.21 -2.90 -1.20
CA ILE A 12 -11.34 -1.98 -1.37
C ILE A 12 -12.11 -1.80 -0.05
N VAL A 13 -12.32 -2.89 0.71
CA VAL A 13 -12.93 -2.81 2.05
C VAL A 13 -12.07 -1.92 2.97
N GLY A 14 -10.77 -2.16 3.03
CA GLY A 14 -9.84 -1.36 3.84
C GLY A 14 -9.85 0.12 3.47
N ASP A 15 -9.75 0.43 2.19
CA ASP A 15 -9.79 1.80 1.67
C ASP A 15 -11.11 2.50 2.02
N ARG A 16 -12.23 1.79 1.92
CA ARG A 16 -13.54 2.35 2.27
C ARG A 16 -13.69 2.56 3.78
N LEU A 17 -13.13 1.69 4.62
CA LEU A 17 -13.13 1.88 6.08
C LEU A 17 -12.25 3.08 6.49
N LEU A 18 -11.17 3.35 5.76
CA LEU A 18 -10.35 4.56 5.92
C LEU A 18 -11.13 5.81 5.51
N GLU A 19 -11.80 5.78 4.35
CA GLU A 19 -12.62 6.90 3.84
C GLU A 19 -13.76 7.27 4.80
N LEU A 20 -14.36 6.28 5.46
CA LEU A 20 -15.41 6.49 6.47
C LEU A 20 -14.87 6.87 7.86
N GLU A 21 -13.55 6.98 8.01
CA GLU A 21 -12.84 7.25 9.28
C GLU A 21 -13.19 6.22 10.37
N ILE A 22 -13.52 4.98 10.00
CA ILE A 22 -13.75 3.88 10.95
C ILE A 22 -12.41 3.32 11.42
N ILE A 23 -11.44 3.30 10.52
CA ILE A 23 -10.04 2.99 10.80
C ILE A 23 -9.17 4.16 10.36
N GLN A 24 -8.01 4.31 10.96
CA GLN A 24 -7.02 5.33 10.63
C GLN A 24 -5.62 4.73 10.61
N VAL A 25 -4.73 5.34 9.84
CA VAL A 25 -3.30 5.00 9.90
C VAL A 25 -2.69 5.63 11.15
N ALA A 26 -1.87 4.87 11.85
CA ALA A 26 -1.15 5.28 13.04
C ALA A 26 0.27 4.71 13.05
N GLY A 27 1.20 5.41 13.69
CA GLY A 27 2.59 5.00 13.83
C GLY A 27 3.41 5.16 12.54
N GLU A 28 4.72 4.93 12.67
CA GLU A 28 5.72 5.16 11.63
C GLU A 28 5.64 4.13 10.48
N TYR A 29 5.12 2.94 10.76
CA TYR A 29 5.12 1.80 9.81
C TYR A 29 3.75 1.51 9.19
N GLY A 30 2.86 2.50 9.14
CA GLY A 30 1.55 2.33 8.51
C GLY A 30 0.61 1.36 9.24
N SER A 31 0.73 1.25 10.56
CA SER A 31 -0.19 0.42 11.35
C SER A 31 -1.61 1.00 11.33
N LEU A 32 -2.63 0.15 11.46
CA LEU A 32 -4.03 0.59 11.47
C LEU A 32 -4.57 0.63 12.90
N LYS A 33 -5.27 1.71 13.25
CA LYS A 33 -5.94 1.89 14.53
C LYS A 33 -7.44 2.11 14.31
N LEU A 34 -8.25 1.57 15.22
CA LEU A 34 -9.70 1.80 15.25
C LEU A 34 -9.99 3.20 15.81
N THR A 35 -10.96 3.89 15.20
CA THR A 35 -11.49 5.15 15.73
C THR A 35 -12.70 4.89 16.64
N ASP A 36 -13.21 5.93 17.30
CA ASP A 36 -14.43 5.82 18.12
C ASP A 36 -15.66 5.36 17.32
N LYS A 37 -15.68 5.64 16.01
CA LYS A 37 -16.75 5.20 15.09
C LYS A 37 -16.80 3.68 14.92
N ALA A 38 -15.69 2.96 15.15
CA ALA A 38 -15.65 1.51 15.02
C ALA A 38 -16.38 0.77 16.15
N LYS A 39 -16.44 1.36 17.34
CA LYS A 39 -16.99 0.72 18.55
C LYS A 39 -18.45 0.27 18.40
N PRO A 40 -19.40 1.10 17.92
CA PRO A 40 -20.79 0.66 17.70
C PRO A 40 -20.91 -0.38 16.59
N ILE A 41 -20.05 -0.35 15.56
CA ILE A 41 -20.06 -1.31 14.45
C ILE A 41 -19.65 -2.70 14.95
N LEU A 42 -18.58 -2.78 15.75
CA LEU A 42 -18.11 -4.04 16.33
C LEU A 42 -19.10 -4.64 17.33
N GLN A 43 -19.94 -3.81 17.95
CA GLN A 43 -21.02 -4.23 18.85
C GLN A 43 -22.32 -4.59 18.12
N SER A 44 -22.32 -4.60 16.77
CA SER A 44 -23.51 -4.82 15.94
C SER A 44 -24.63 -3.77 16.14
N ALA A 45 -24.30 -2.61 16.71
CA ALA A 45 -25.23 -1.51 16.92
C ALA A 45 -25.32 -0.57 15.70
N ALA A 46 -24.36 -0.66 14.76
CA ALA A 46 -24.34 0.08 13.51
C ALA A 46 -23.85 -0.82 12.36
N SER A 47 -24.41 -0.63 11.15
CA SER A 47 -24.00 -1.35 9.94
C SER A 47 -23.13 -0.46 9.04
N VAL A 48 -22.24 -1.09 8.26
CA VAL A 48 -21.46 -0.44 7.22
C VAL A 48 -21.92 -0.96 5.87
N ASP A 49 -22.64 -0.12 5.13
CA ASP A 49 -23.11 -0.47 3.80
C ASP A 49 -22.08 -0.08 2.74
N MET A 50 -21.63 -1.07 1.97
CA MET A 50 -20.73 -0.87 0.83
C MET A 50 -21.44 -1.27 -0.46
N ARG A 51 -21.60 -0.34 -1.39
CA ARG A 51 -22.27 -0.62 -2.68
C ARG A 51 -21.45 -1.63 -3.47
N ALA A 52 -22.10 -2.65 -4.04
CA ALA A 52 -21.46 -3.70 -4.85
C ALA A 52 -20.60 -3.15 -6.01
N THR A 53 -20.91 -1.94 -6.49
CA THR A 53 -20.11 -1.25 -7.51
C THR A 53 -18.70 -0.89 -7.04
N HIS A 54 -18.46 -0.68 -5.75
CA HIS A 54 -17.12 -0.44 -5.22
C HIS A 54 -16.23 -1.67 -5.37
N PHE A 55 -16.80 -2.87 -5.40
CA PHE A 55 -16.05 -4.12 -5.57
C PHE A 55 -15.77 -4.48 -7.03
N LYS A 56 -16.18 -3.64 -8.00
CA LYS A 56 -15.89 -3.88 -9.42
C LYS A 56 -14.42 -3.59 -9.69
N LEU A 57 -13.65 -4.66 -9.76
CA LEU A 57 -12.27 -4.61 -10.22
C LEU A 57 -12.28 -4.30 -11.71
N SER A 58 -11.73 -3.14 -12.09
CA SER A 58 -11.41 -2.88 -13.48
C SER A 58 -10.46 -3.98 -13.95
N LYS A 59 -10.73 -4.59 -15.11
CA LYS A 59 -9.82 -5.59 -15.69
C LYS A 59 -8.44 -4.93 -15.78
N PRO A 60 -7.37 -5.57 -15.25
CA PRO A 60 -6.04 -5.03 -15.41
C PRO A 60 -5.81 -4.85 -16.91
N SER A 61 -5.59 -3.61 -17.32
CA SER A 61 -5.05 -3.33 -18.66
C SER A 61 -3.80 -4.19 -18.77
N VAL A 62 -3.76 -5.07 -19.77
CA VAL A 62 -2.55 -5.84 -20.07
C VAL A 62 -1.53 -4.83 -20.56
N VAL A 63 -0.76 -4.28 -19.62
CA VAL A 63 0.41 -3.49 -19.91
C VAL A 63 1.38 -4.46 -20.58
N LYS A 64 1.49 -4.36 -21.91
CA LYS A 64 2.52 -5.08 -22.66
C LYS A 64 3.84 -4.68 -22.03
N LYS A 65 4.55 -5.64 -21.40
CA LYS A 65 5.90 -5.39 -20.91
C LYS A 65 6.75 -4.95 -22.10
N SER A 66 7.08 -3.67 -22.15
CA SER A 66 8.10 -3.16 -23.06
C SER A 66 9.41 -3.88 -22.72
N ALA A 67 10.20 -4.21 -23.76
CA ALA A 67 11.55 -4.71 -23.55
C ALA A 67 12.32 -3.74 -22.63
N PRO A 68 13.15 -4.25 -21.71
CA PRO A 68 13.94 -3.39 -20.85
C PRO A 68 14.80 -2.48 -21.74
N PRO A 69 14.77 -1.15 -21.52
CA PRO A 69 15.64 -0.23 -22.22
C PRO A 69 17.11 -0.64 -22.02
N LYS A 70 17.87 -0.72 -23.12
CA LYS A 70 19.32 -0.89 -23.06
C LYS A 70 19.92 0.47 -22.71
N TYR A 71 20.47 0.57 -21.51
CA TYR A 71 21.26 1.72 -21.10
C TYR A 71 22.74 1.39 -21.24
N ASP A 72 23.50 2.34 -21.75
CA ASP A 72 24.95 2.34 -21.59
C ASP A 72 25.23 2.95 -20.22
N VAL A 73 25.65 2.13 -19.25
CA VAL A 73 25.83 2.53 -17.86
C VAL A 73 27.32 2.64 -17.59
N ASP A 74 27.74 3.80 -17.11
CA ASP A 74 29.08 3.97 -16.57
C ASP A 74 29.17 3.27 -15.20
N GLU A 75 29.90 2.16 -15.17
CA GLU A 75 30.07 1.32 -13.97
C GLU A 75 30.69 2.09 -12.80
N ALA A 76 31.57 3.06 -13.07
CA ALA A 76 32.23 3.84 -12.02
C ALA A 76 31.25 4.79 -11.34
N ILE A 77 30.34 5.40 -12.11
CA ILE A 77 29.25 6.24 -11.57
C ILE A 77 28.27 5.37 -10.78
N PHE A 78 27.92 4.20 -11.30
CA PHE A 78 27.00 3.28 -10.63
C PHE A 78 27.53 2.85 -9.25
N GLU A 79 28.79 2.44 -9.15
CA GLU A 79 29.39 2.04 -7.87
C GLU A 79 29.55 3.22 -6.89
N SER A 80 29.80 4.43 -7.40
CA SER A 80 29.82 5.65 -6.59
C SER A 80 28.45 5.95 -5.97
N LEU A 81 27.38 5.88 -6.77
CA LEU A 81 26.01 6.07 -6.30
C LEU A 81 25.57 4.95 -5.34
N ARG A 82 25.99 3.71 -5.60
CA ARG A 82 25.69 2.56 -4.73
C ARG A 82 26.30 2.73 -3.33
N THR A 83 27.54 3.21 -3.27
CA THR A 83 28.23 3.50 -2.02
C THR A 83 27.50 4.60 -1.26
N LEU A 84 27.23 5.72 -1.93
CA LEU A 84 26.51 6.87 -1.35
C LEU A 84 25.12 6.45 -0.81
N ARG A 85 24.37 5.66 -1.59
CA ARG A 85 23.06 5.14 -1.17
C ARG A 85 23.14 4.34 0.14
N SER A 86 24.18 3.53 0.29
CA SER A 86 24.37 2.68 1.46
C SER A 86 24.73 3.51 2.70
N GLU A 87 25.51 4.57 2.51
CA GLU A 87 25.86 5.52 3.56
C GLU A 87 24.62 6.25 4.09
N ILE A 88 23.82 6.85 3.20
CA ILE A 88 22.58 7.55 3.57
C ILE A 88 21.60 6.58 4.24
N ALA A 89 21.47 5.34 3.75
CA ALA A 89 20.61 4.32 4.33
C ALA A 89 20.98 4.01 5.78
N ARG A 90 22.29 3.93 6.06
CA ARG A 90 22.82 3.71 7.41
C ARG A 90 22.58 4.91 8.32
N GLU A 91 22.79 6.13 7.82
CA GLU A 91 22.60 7.38 8.59
C GLU A 91 21.13 7.62 8.94
N THR A 92 20.23 7.32 8.02
CA THR A 92 18.78 7.56 8.17
C THR A 92 18.02 6.36 8.73
N ASN A 93 18.71 5.22 8.94
CA ASN A 93 18.12 3.96 9.38
C ASN A 93 16.96 3.49 8.47
N MET A 94 17.06 3.76 7.17
CA MET A 94 16.08 3.35 6.16
C MET A 94 16.67 2.27 5.23
N PRO A 95 15.84 1.36 4.68
CA PRO A 95 16.32 0.43 3.66
C PRO A 95 16.84 1.13 2.40
N ALA A 96 17.98 0.66 1.87
CA ALA A 96 18.66 1.28 0.74
C ALA A 96 17.81 1.39 -0.54
N TYR A 97 16.85 0.50 -0.78
CA TYR A 97 15.99 0.54 -1.96
C TYR A 97 14.97 1.70 -1.98
N ILE A 98 14.86 2.46 -0.88
CA ILE A 98 14.00 3.65 -0.78
C ILE A 98 14.78 4.93 -1.10
N ILE A 99 16.11 4.83 -1.16
CA ILE A 99 17.03 5.94 -1.42
C ILE A 99 17.53 5.82 -2.86
N PHE A 100 17.14 6.76 -3.72
CA PHE A 100 17.20 6.66 -5.19
C PHE A 100 16.22 5.64 -5.77
#